data_AF-A0A1B8E9Q8-F1
#
_entry.id   AF-A0A1B8E9Q8-F1
#
_cell.length_a   1.000
_cell.length_b   1.000
_cell.length_c   1.000
_cell.angle_alpha   90.00
_cell.angle_beta   90.00
_cell.angle_gamma   90.00
#
_symmetry.space_group_name_H-M   'P 1'
#
loop_
_entity.id
_entity.type
_entity.pdbx_description
1 polymer ?
#
loop_
_entity_poly.entity_id
_entity_poly.type
_entity_poly.pdbx_seq_one_letter_code
_entity_poly.pdbx_strand_id
1 'polypeptide(L)'
;MSRPNARLGHKSKIFAIILAILVGCAITAGGTYGIALDIEKSVTKYRDFQNTLNRGYWIHLARLKYNVCYEGCNDCDDPSYARKACAETEKISVTGVTCDANVMRNWDNRYPTACLEALAGIYKRNDLRRAKRDYSGLFVLEIFVVIGGIVGGWVAFYVFECCIDMCKSIRKPQALRRISAWPRENQQKPAPPPPSTTWKASPTPPPYKAASEEQPTPPT
;
A
#
# COMPACT_ATOMS: atom_id res chain seq x y z
N MET A 1 -7.33 15.78 49.60
CA MET A 1 -6.64 16.00 48.30
C MET A 1 -7.14 14.98 47.29
N SER A 2 -8.23 15.28 46.57
CA SER A 2 -8.68 14.45 45.45
C SER A 2 -7.87 14.82 44.21
N ARG A 3 -7.26 13.83 43.54
CA ARG A 3 -6.59 13.97 42.23
C ARG A 3 -7.65 13.80 41.11
N PRO A 4 -8.30 14.84 40.58
CA PRO A 4 -9.42 14.67 39.67
C PRO A 4 -8.96 15.07 38.27
N ASN A 5 -7.96 14.41 37.70
CA ASN A 5 -7.49 14.74 36.34
C ASN A 5 -6.95 13.57 35.52
N ALA A 6 -6.88 12.34 36.06
CA ALA A 6 -6.31 11.20 35.33
C ALA A 6 -7.20 10.71 34.16
N ARG A 7 -8.53 10.81 34.27
CA ARG A 7 -9.46 10.30 33.24
C ARG A 7 -9.55 11.17 31.98
N LEU A 8 -9.35 12.49 32.10
CA LEU A 8 -9.50 13.40 30.95
C LEU A 8 -8.30 13.32 29.99
N GLY A 9 -7.09 13.13 30.54
CA GLY A 9 -5.88 12.96 29.74
C GLY A 9 -5.80 11.63 28.98
N HIS A 10 -6.53 10.60 29.44
CA HIS A 10 -6.57 9.32 28.74
C HIS A 10 -7.39 9.39 27.44
N LYS A 11 -8.55 10.07 27.47
CA LYS A 11 -9.40 10.23 26.29
C LYS A 11 -8.72 11.03 25.18
N SER A 12 -8.03 12.13 25.51
CA SER A 12 -7.33 12.94 24.51
C SER A 12 -6.20 12.18 23.83
N LYS A 13 -5.47 11.33 24.56
CA LYS A 13 -4.41 10.47 24.00
C LYS A 13 -4.97 9.44 23.03
N ILE A 14 -6.11 8.83 23.36
CA ILE A 14 -6.79 7.88 22.46
C ILE A 14 -7.18 8.59 21.15
N PHE A 15 -7.76 9.79 21.23
CA PHE A 15 -8.10 10.57 20.02
C PHE A 15 -6.86 10.93 19.19
N ALA A 16 -5.76 11.33 19.83
CA ALA A 16 -4.49 11.61 19.14
C ALA A 16 -3.98 10.41 18.34
N ILE A 17 -4.01 9.22 18.96
CA ILE A 17 -3.58 7.96 18.34
C ILE A 17 -4.47 7.63 17.14
N ILE A 18 -5.80 7.73 17.29
CA ILE A 18 -6.73 7.45 16.19
C ILE A 18 -6.48 8.40 15.03
N LEU A 19 -6.31 9.70 15.28
CA LEU A 19 -6.02 10.68 14.22
C LEU A 19 -4.69 10.39 13.53
N ALA A 20 -3.64 10.04 14.26
CA ALA A 20 -2.35 9.69 13.69
C ALA A 20 -2.45 8.46 12.77
N ILE A 21 -3.21 7.43 13.18
CA ILE A 21 -3.48 6.25 12.36
C ILE A 21 -4.24 6.63 11.09
N LEU A 22 -5.31 7.43 11.21
CA LEU A 22 -6.10 7.84 10.05
C LEU A 22 -5.27 8.64 9.03
N VAL A 23 -4.42 9.55 9.50
CA VAL A 23 -3.50 10.32 8.63
C VAL A 23 -2.49 9.41 7.95
N GLY A 24 -1.85 8.50 8.70
CA GLY A 24 -0.92 7.52 8.14
C GLY A 24 -1.58 6.63 7.08
N CYS A 25 -2.79 6.14 7.35
CA CYS A 25 -3.58 5.36 6.40
C CYS A 25 -3.94 6.16 5.16
N ALA A 26 -4.34 7.43 5.29
CA ALA A 26 -4.69 8.29 4.16
C ALA A 26 -3.49 8.56 3.24
N ILE A 27 -2.31 8.84 3.81
CA ILE A 27 -1.07 9.03 3.04
C ILE A 27 -0.69 7.73 2.32
N THR A 28 -0.74 6.60 3.03
CA THR A 28 -0.36 5.30 2.46
C THR A 28 -1.32 4.92 1.34
N ALA A 29 -2.64 4.92 1.59
CA ALA A 29 -3.64 4.56 0.59
C ALA A 29 -3.63 5.50 -0.62
N GLY A 30 -3.49 6.82 -0.40
CA GLY A 30 -3.39 7.80 -1.48
C GLY A 30 -2.13 7.60 -2.33
N GLY A 31 -0.99 7.36 -1.69
CA GLY A 31 0.28 7.09 -2.38
C GLY A 31 0.22 5.80 -3.19
N THR A 32 -0.25 4.69 -2.60
CA THR A 32 -0.36 3.40 -3.29
C THR A 32 -1.34 3.48 -4.48
N TYR A 33 -2.46 4.18 -4.32
CA TYR A 33 -3.43 4.38 -5.40
C TYR A 33 -2.84 5.19 -6.57
N GLY A 34 -2.11 6.27 -6.28
CA GLY A 34 -1.44 7.07 -7.29
C GLY A 34 -0.41 6.28 -8.10
N ILE A 35 0.38 5.44 -7.42
CA ILE A 35 1.35 4.55 -8.08
C ILE A 35 0.64 3.53 -8.96
N ALA A 36 -0.42 2.89 -8.47
CA ALA A 36 -1.16 1.90 -9.23
C ALA A 36 -1.72 2.48 -10.54
N LEU A 37 -2.32 3.67 -10.48
CA LEU A 37 -2.83 4.35 -11.68
C LEU A 37 -1.72 4.70 -12.69
N ASP A 38 -0.56 5.14 -12.21
CA ASP A 38 0.56 5.48 -13.09
C ASP A 38 1.13 4.23 -13.80
N ILE A 39 1.22 3.10 -13.08
CA ILE A 39 1.58 1.80 -13.67
C ILE A 39 0.58 1.41 -14.74
N GLU A 40 -0.72 1.44 -14.42
CA GLU A 40 -1.75 1.03 -15.37
C GLU A 40 -1.73 1.89 -16.62
N LYS A 41 -1.62 3.22 -16.46
CA LYS A 41 -1.54 4.16 -17.58
C LYS A 41 -0.30 3.92 -18.43
N SER A 42 0.86 3.70 -17.80
CA SER A 42 2.12 3.49 -18.50
C SER A 42 2.18 2.14 -19.21
N VAL A 43 1.67 1.07 -18.58
CA VAL A 43 1.53 -0.26 -19.19
C VAL A 43 0.55 -0.21 -20.36
N THR A 44 -0.55 0.53 -20.23
CA THR A 44 -1.54 0.68 -21.31
C THR A 44 -0.93 1.44 -22.49
N LYS A 45 -0.29 2.59 -22.25
CA LYS A 45 0.40 3.35 -23.29
C LYS A 45 1.48 2.53 -24.00
N TYR A 46 2.26 1.77 -23.24
CA TYR A 46 3.29 0.90 -23.81
C TYR A 46 2.69 -0.26 -24.62
N ARG A 47 1.60 -0.87 -24.13
CA ARG A 47 0.85 -1.89 -24.87
C ARG A 47 0.27 -1.35 -26.17
N ASP A 48 -0.30 -0.14 -26.14
CA ASP A 48 -0.85 0.50 -27.33
C ASP A 48 0.26 0.80 -28.33
N PHE A 49 1.39 1.34 -27.89
CA PHE A 49 2.58 1.51 -28.73
C PHE A 49 3.05 0.20 -29.36
N GLN A 50 3.13 -0.87 -28.57
CA GLN A 50 3.44 -2.23 -29.00
C GLN A 50 2.43 -2.83 -29.99
N ASN A 51 1.18 -2.37 -29.95
CA ASN A 51 0.14 -2.78 -30.90
C ASN A 51 0.18 -1.93 -32.17
N THR A 52 0.61 -0.66 -32.08
CA THR A 52 0.88 0.18 -33.26
C THR A 52 2.17 -0.20 -33.97
N LEU A 53 3.13 -0.82 -33.27
CA LEU A 53 4.30 -1.43 -33.86
C LEU A 53 3.87 -2.57 -34.79
N ASN A 54 4.07 -2.34 -36.09
CA ASN A 54 3.69 -3.28 -37.14
C ASN A 54 4.25 -4.68 -36.87
N ARG A 55 3.44 -5.72 -37.11
CA ARG A 55 3.84 -7.14 -37.09
C ARG A 55 5.17 -7.39 -37.81
N GLY A 56 5.43 -6.65 -38.90
CA GLY A 56 6.67 -6.70 -39.66
C GLY A 56 7.93 -6.35 -38.85
N TYR A 57 7.84 -5.42 -37.89
CA TYR A 57 8.96 -5.06 -37.02
C TYR A 57 9.43 -6.24 -36.17
N TRP A 58 8.49 -6.93 -35.52
CA TRP A 58 8.82 -8.08 -34.66
C TRP A 58 9.31 -9.29 -35.45
N ILE A 59 8.74 -9.52 -36.64
CA ILE A 59 9.22 -10.55 -37.56
C ILE A 59 10.63 -10.23 -38.05
N HIS A 60 10.92 -8.97 -38.36
CA HIS A 60 12.26 -8.54 -38.75
C HIS A 60 13.27 -8.76 -37.62
N LEU A 61 12.91 -8.41 -36.39
CA LEU A 61 13.74 -8.66 -35.21
C LEU A 61 13.99 -10.16 -34.99
N ALA A 62 12.96 -10.99 -35.18
CA ALA A 62 13.10 -12.45 -35.12
C ALA A 62 14.07 -12.96 -36.20
N ARG A 63 13.97 -12.45 -37.43
CA ARG A 63 14.90 -12.81 -38.52
C ARG A 63 16.33 -12.41 -38.18
N LEU A 64 16.57 -11.21 -37.66
CA LEU A 64 17.89 -10.78 -37.20
C LEU A 64 18.47 -11.76 -36.16
N LYS A 65 17.65 -12.28 -35.25
CA LYS A 65 18.12 -13.26 -34.27
C LYS A 65 18.55 -14.59 -34.90
N TYR A 66 17.81 -15.08 -35.89
CA TYR A 66 18.21 -16.25 -36.67
C TYR A 66 19.52 -15.98 -37.44
N ASN A 67 19.66 -14.80 -38.07
CA ASN A 67 20.90 -14.40 -38.75
C ASN A 67 22.09 -14.45 -37.79
N VAL A 68 21.93 -13.92 -36.57
CA VAL A 68 22.97 -13.97 -35.55
C VAL A 68 23.39 -15.40 -35.19
N CYS A 69 22.47 -16.36 -35.22
CA CYS A 69 22.81 -17.76 -35.01
C CYS A 69 23.60 -18.34 -36.21
N TYR A 70 23.19 -18.01 -37.44
CA TYR A 70 23.79 -18.57 -38.66
C TYR A 70 25.15 -17.97 -39.02
N GLU A 71 25.25 -16.65 -38.92
CA GLU A 71 26.40 -15.86 -39.38
C GLU A 71 27.32 -15.47 -38.22
N GLY A 72 26.87 -15.66 -36.98
CA GLY A 72 27.52 -15.12 -35.80
C GLY A 72 27.12 -13.66 -35.58
N CYS A 73 27.83 -12.98 -34.68
CA CYS A 73 27.66 -11.56 -34.48
C CYS A 73 28.99 -10.84 -34.68
N ASN A 74 29.02 -9.92 -35.63
CA ASN A 74 30.25 -9.21 -36.01
C ASN A 74 30.57 -8.04 -35.05
N ASP A 75 29.55 -7.47 -34.40
CA ASP A 75 29.67 -6.29 -33.53
C ASP A 75 29.18 -6.54 -32.09
N CYS A 76 29.28 -7.78 -31.61
CA CYS A 76 28.89 -8.12 -30.25
C CYS A 76 30.09 -8.21 -29.33
N ASP A 77 30.02 -7.56 -28.17
CA ASP A 77 31.03 -7.68 -27.10
C ASP A 77 31.09 -9.10 -26.51
N ASP A 78 29.99 -9.86 -26.58
CA ASP A 78 29.86 -11.20 -26.01
C ASP A 78 29.84 -12.27 -27.13
N PRO A 79 30.91 -13.07 -27.30
CA PRO A 79 30.94 -14.15 -28.30
C PRO A 79 29.92 -15.25 -28.00
N SER A 80 29.40 -15.35 -26.77
CA SER A 80 28.31 -16.28 -26.44
C SER A 80 26.95 -15.85 -26.97
N TYR A 81 26.82 -14.63 -27.51
CA TYR A 81 25.56 -14.10 -28.02
C TYR A 81 24.99 -14.95 -29.18
N ALA A 82 25.84 -15.38 -30.11
CA ALA A 82 25.41 -16.26 -31.20
C ALA A 82 24.89 -17.61 -30.68
N ARG A 83 25.60 -18.22 -29.73
CA ARG A 83 25.19 -19.49 -29.10
C ARG A 83 23.87 -19.34 -28.36
N LYS A 84 23.68 -18.25 -27.61
CA LYS A 84 22.42 -17.93 -26.92
C LYS A 84 21.28 -17.75 -27.93
N ALA A 85 21.54 -17.10 -29.05
CA ALA A 85 20.54 -16.92 -30.10
C ALA A 85 20.08 -18.25 -30.70
N CYS A 86 21.00 -19.16 -31.00
CA CYS A 86 20.64 -20.50 -31.45
C CYS A 86 19.80 -21.24 -30.40
N ALA A 87 20.23 -21.24 -29.14
CA ALA A 87 19.51 -21.91 -28.04
C ALA A 87 18.11 -21.30 -27.76
N GLU A 88 17.87 -20.03 -28.10
CA GLU A 88 16.54 -19.44 -28.00
C GLU A 88 15.60 -19.95 -29.10
N THR A 89 16.11 -20.17 -30.32
CA THR A 89 15.31 -20.71 -31.43
C THR A 89 14.93 -22.18 -31.22
N GLU A 90 15.81 -22.96 -30.59
CA GLU A 90 15.56 -24.36 -30.23
C GLU A 90 14.39 -24.52 -29.25
N LYS A 91 14.17 -23.54 -28.37
CA LYS A 91 13.07 -23.56 -27.38
C LYS A 91 11.69 -23.34 -28.00
N ILE A 92 11.61 -23.00 -29.28
CA ILE A 92 10.36 -22.69 -29.96
C ILE A 92 9.77 -23.99 -30.50
N SER A 93 8.66 -24.42 -29.90
CA SER A 93 7.89 -25.57 -30.39
C SER A 93 6.67 -25.06 -31.17
N VAL A 94 6.68 -25.24 -32.49
CA VAL A 94 5.51 -25.05 -33.36
C VAL A 94 5.08 -26.41 -33.90
N THR A 95 3.80 -26.74 -33.79
CA THR A 95 3.28 -28.03 -34.24
C THR A 95 3.59 -28.27 -35.72
N GLY A 96 4.31 -29.36 -36.01
CA GLY A 96 4.63 -29.77 -37.38
C GLY A 96 5.77 -28.99 -38.06
N VAL A 97 6.47 -28.09 -37.35
CA VAL A 97 7.59 -27.32 -37.90
C VAL A 97 8.76 -27.27 -36.90
N THR A 98 9.95 -27.70 -37.33
CA THR A 98 11.18 -27.52 -36.55
C THR A 98 11.61 -26.06 -36.65
N CYS A 99 11.81 -25.40 -35.51
CA CYS A 99 12.27 -24.00 -35.44
C CYS A 99 13.71 -23.85 -34.94
N ASP A 100 14.42 -24.97 -34.71
CA ASP A 100 15.81 -24.98 -34.29
C ASP A 100 16.73 -24.52 -35.43
N ALA A 101 17.32 -23.33 -35.26
CA ALA A 101 18.27 -22.78 -36.20
C ALA A 101 19.48 -23.70 -36.45
N ASN A 102 19.94 -24.46 -35.45
CA ASN A 102 21.09 -25.35 -35.65
C ASN A 102 20.82 -26.42 -36.70
N VAL A 103 19.60 -26.98 -36.68
CA VAL A 103 19.14 -28.00 -37.65
C VAL A 103 18.85 -27.36 -39.01
N MET A 104 18.28 -26.16 -39.01
CA MET A 104 17.81 -25.48 -40.22
C MET A 104 18.90 -24.74 -41.00
N ARG A 105 20.14 -24.68 -40.47
CA ARG A 105 21.23 -23.89 -41.05
C ARG A 105 21.49 -24.19 -42.53
N ASN A 106 21.32 -25.44 -42.94
CA ASN A 106 21.58 -25.91 -44.31
C ASN A 106 20.30 -26.05 -45.16
N TRP A 107 19.13 -25.61 -44.66
CA TRP A 107 17.88 -25.71 -45.41
C TRP A 107 17.78 -24.58 -46.44
N ASP A 108 17.09 -24.82 -47.55
CA ASP A 108 16.79 -23.78 -48.54
C ASP A 108 15.85 -22.71 -47.96
N ASN A 109 14.86 -23.13 -47.17
CA ASN A 109 13.97 -22.22 -46.45
C ASN A 109 14.38 -22.07 -44.98
N ARG A 110 15.37 -21.21 -44.72
CA ARG A 110 15.93 -20.97 -43.37
C ARG A 110 15.00 -20.24 -42.40
N TYR A 111 13.89 -19.68 -42.87
CA TYR A 111 12.98 -18.87 -42.05
C TYR A 111 11.50 -19.22 -42.31
N PRO A 112 11.01 -20.37 -41.86
CA PRO A 112 9.58 -20.69 -41.88
C PRO A 112 8.79 -19.58 -41.18
N THR A 113 7.77 -19.06 -41.85
CA THR A 113 6.97 -17.94 -41.34
C THR A 113 6.38 -18.24 -39.96
N ALA A 114 5.96 -19.48 -39.72
CA ALA A 114 5.41 -19.92 -38.44
C ALA A 114 6.42 -19.79 -37.28
N CYS A 115 7.70 -20.12 -37.52
CA CYS A 115 8.77 -19.96 -36.52
C CYS A 115 9.08 -18.49 -36.25
N LEU A 116 9.11 -17.65 -37.29
CA LEU A 116 9.31 -16.20 -37.14
C LEU A 116 8.19 -15.56 -36.33
N GLU A 117 6.94 -15.94 -36.56
CA GLU A 117 5.79 -15.45 -35.79
C GLU A 117 5.82 -15.89 -34.33
N ALA A 118 6.15 -17.16 -34.09
CA ALA A 118 6.29 -17.68 -32.72
C ALA A 118 7.40 -16.94 -31.96
N LEU A 119 8.57 -16.74 -32.60
CA LEU A 119 9.68 -16.00 -32.01
C LEU A 119 9.34 -14.53 -31.80
N ALA A 120 8.71 -13.88 -32.79
CA ALA A 120 8.21 -12.51 -32.68
C ALA A 120 7.25 -12.35 -31.49
N GLY A 121 6.35 -13.32 -31.28
CA GLY A 121 5.46 -13.37 -30.12
C GLY A 121 6.18 -13.54 -28.79
N ILE A 122 7.28 -14.32 -28.75
CA ILE A 122 8.14 -14.42 -27.57
C ILE A 122 8.84 -13.10 -27.29
N TYR A 123 9.41 -12.45 -28.31
CA TYR A 123 10.05 -11.14 -28.18
C TYR A 123 9.10 -10.08 -27.65
N LYS A 124 7.92 -9.95 -28.28
CA LYS A 124 6.87 -9.02 -27.84
C LYS A 124 6.50 -9.24 -26.37
N ARG A 125 6.34 -10.50 -25.95
CA ARG A 125 6.05 -10.84 -24.54
C ARG A 125 7.21 -10.55 -23.60
N ASN A 126 8.44 -10.83 -24.00
CA ASN A 126 9.62 -10.59 -23.19
C ASN A 126 9.91 -9.09 -23.03
N ASP A 127 9.70 -8.30 -24.08
CA ASP A 127 9.86 -6.84 -24.05
C ASP A 127 8.82 -6.21 -23.12
N LEU A 128 7.55 -6.62 -23.22
CA LEU A 128 6.50 -6.27 -22.26
C LEU A 128 6.87 -6.67 -20.83
N ARG A 129 7.44 -7.85 -20.63
CA ARG A 129 7.86 -8.32 -19.31
C ARG A 129 9.06 -7.55 -18.79
N ARG A 130 9.96 -7.08 -19.66
CA ARG A 130 11.12 -6.26 -19.29
C ARG A 130 10.68 -4.87 -18.89
N ALA A 131 9.82 -4.24 -19.69
CA ALA A 131 9.18 -2.98 -19.33
C ALA A 131 8.46 -3.11 -17.98
N LYS A 132 7.68 -4.18 -17.76
CA LYS A 132 7.06 -4.47 -16.46
C LYS A 132 8.08 -4.63 -15.32
N ARG A 133 9.25 -5.21 -15.59
CA ARG A 133 10.31 -5.38 -14.60
C ARG A 133 11.04 -4.08 -14.28
N ASP A 134 11.21 -3.17 -15.22
CA ASP A 134 11.79 -1.85 -14.93
C ASP A 134 10.88 -1.05 -13.98
N TYR A 135 9.56 -1.27 -14.04
CA TYR A 135 8.63 -0.80 -13.01
C TYR A 135 8.81 -1.47 -11.64
N SER A 136 9.69 -2.46 -11.46
CA SER A 136 10.01 -2.98 -10.12
C SER A 136 10.71 -1.92 -9.26
N GLY A 137 11.28 -0.86 -9.85
CA GLY A 137 11.67 0.34 -9.11
C GLY A 137 10.50 0.99 -8.35
N LEU A 138 9.25 0.74 -8.75
CA LEU A 138 8.08 1.22 -8.02
C LEU A 138 7.83 0.45 -6.72
N PHE A 139 8.33 -0.77 -6.55
CA PHE A 139 8.34 -1.41 -5.22
C PHE A 139 9.19 -0.62 -4.22
N VAL A 140 10.30 -0.04 -4.67
CA VAL A 140 11.11 0.84 -3.84
C VAL A 140 10.30 2.09 -3.46
N LEU A 141 9.52 2.63 -4.40
CA LEU A 141 8.65 3.78 -4.15
C LEU A 141 7.51 3.44 -3.18
N GLU A 142 6.93 2.24 -3.26
CA GLU A 142 5.94 1.74 -2.32
C GLU A 142 6.49 1.66 -0.89
N ILE A 143 7.72 1.14 -0.72
CA ILE A 143 8.41 1.13 0.58
C ILE A 143 8.55 2.56 1.13
N PHE A 144 8.93 3.53 0.29
CA PHE A 144 9.02 4.93 0.69
C PHE A 144 7.67 5.53 1.08
N VAL A 145 6.57 5.18 0.41
CA VAL A 145 5.22 5.64 0.77
C VAL A 145 4.82 5.11 2.15
N VAL A 146 5.09 3.84 2.45
CA VAL A 146 4.79 3.25 3.77
C VAL A 146 5.60 3.96 4.87
N ILE A 147 6.90 4.15 4.67
CA ILE A 147 7.76 4.89 5.61
C ILE A 147 7.25 6.32 5.78
N GLY A 148 6.88 6.99 4.68
CA GLY A 148 6.31 8.33 4.68
C GLY A 148 5.01 8.42 5.48
N GLY A 149 4.13 7.42 5.36
CA GLY A 149 2.90 7.30 6.16
C GLY A 149 3.17 7.18 7.66
N ILE A 150 4.16 6.37 8.05
CA ILE A 150 4.57 6.20 9.46
C ILE A 150 5.14 7.52 10.00
N VAL A 151 6.09 8.13 9.28
CA VAL A 151 6.71 9.40 9.68
C VAL A 151 5.65 10.51 9.74
N GLY A 152 4.75 10.58 8.76
CA GLY A 152 3.66 11.56 8.71
C GLY A 152 2.69 11.41 9.89
N GLY A 153 2.29 10.18 10.22
CA GLY A 153 1.48 9.90 11.41
C GLY A 153 2.18 10.30 12.71
N TRP A 154 3.49 10.05 12.81
CA TRP A 154 4.28 10.40 13.99
C TRP A 154 4.41 11.93 14.16
N VAL A 155 4.67 12.66 13.07
CA VAL A 155 4.70 14.14 13.08
C VAL A 155 3.33 14.70 13.48
N ALA A 156 2.24 14.18 12.90
CA ALA A 156 0.88 14.61 13.25
C ALA A 156 0.56 14.40 14.74
N PHE A 157 1.00 13.28 15.32
CA PHE A 157 0.86 13.00 16.74
C PHE A 157 1.58 14.05 17.61
N TYR A 158 2.84 14.37 17.31
CA TYR A 158 3.59 15.38 18.06
C TYR A 158 3.00 16.79 17.94
N VAL A 159 2.58 17.19 16.74
CA VAL A 159 1.92 18.49 16.52
C VAL A 159 0.64 18.57 17.35
N PHE A 160 -0.15 17.49 17.39
CA PHE A 160 -1.39 17.45 18.18
C PHE A 160 -1.14 17.57 19.69
N GLU A 161 -0.18 16.82 20.24
CA GLU A 161 0.22 16.95 21.66
C GLU A 161 0.72 18.37 21.98
N CYS A 162 1.55 18.95 21.10
CA CYS A 162 2.04 20.32 21.26
C CYS A 162 0.90 21.35 21.28
N CYS A 163 -0.08 21.21 20.37
CA CYS A 163 -1.29 22.04 20.33
C CYS A 163 -2.12 21.91 21.62
N ILE A 164 -2.28 20.69 22.15
CA ILE A 164 -2.97 20.46 23.42
C ILE A 164 -2.25 21.17 24.57
N ASP A 165 -0.93 21.05 24.65
CA ASP A 165 -0.17 21.64 25.75
C ASP A 165 -0.14 23.17 25.67
N MET A 166 -0.07 23.74 24.47
CA MET A 166 -0.23 25.18 24.26
C MET A 166 -1.62 25.65 24.74
N CYS A 167 -2.69 24.94 24.38
CA CYS A 167 -4.06 25.22 24.84
C CYS A 167 -4.20 25.12 26.37
N LYS A 168 -3.58 24.12 26.99
CA LYS A 168 -3.56 23.99 28.46
C LYS A 168 -2.83 25.16 29.10
N SER A 169 -1.71 25.61 28.53
CA SER A 169 -0.92 26.72 29.07
C SER A 169 -1.73 28.02 29.10
N ILE A 170 -2.54 28.28 28.05
CA ILE A 170 -3.39 29.48 27.93
C ILE A 170 -4.60 29.41 28.88
N ARG A 171 -5.13 28.21 29.12
CA ARG A 171 -6.30 28.03 30.01
C ARG A 171 -5.96 28.12 31.51
N LYS A 172 -4.75 27.75 31.92
CA LYS A 172 -4.30 27.85 33.33
C LYS A 172 -4.46 29.27 33.93
N PRO A 173 -3.95 30.35 33.31
CA PRO A 173 -4.11 31.71 33.85
C PRO A 173 -5.57 32.20 33.79
N GLN A 174 -6.35 31.79 32.79
CA GLN A 174 -7.78 32.13 32.73
C GLN A 174 -8.58 31.47 33.86
N ALA A 175 -8.28 30.22 34.22
CA ALA A 175 -8.91 29.55 35.35
C ALA A 175 -8.57 30.22 36.68
N LEU A 176 -7.31 30.60 36.88
CA LEU A 176 -6.88 31.38 38.07
C LEU A 176 -7.59 32.73 38.14
N ARG A 177 -7.67 33.47 37.01
CA ARG A 177 -8.42 34.74 36.95
C ARG A 177 -9.91 34.58 37.26
N ARG A 178 -10.56 33.52 36.75
CA ARG A 178 -11.96 33.24 37.09
C ARG A 178 -12.12 32.96 38.57
N ILE A 179 -11.25 32.17 39.18
CA ILE A 179 -11.29 31.87 40.63
C ILE A 179 -11.08 33.15 41.45
N SER A 180 -10.14 34.02 41.08
CA SER A 180 -9.92 35.30 41.78
C SER A 180 -11.04 36.33 41.59
N ALA A 181 -11.82 36.21 40.50
CA ALA A 181 -12.94 37.10 40.20
C ALA A 181 -14.27 36.66 40.85
N TRP A 182 -14.31 35.52 41.57
CA TRP A 182 -15.49 35.14 42.34
C TRP A 182 -15.65 36.07 43.55
N PRO A 183 -16.80 36.75 43.71
CA PRO A 183 -17.07 37.59 44.88
C PRO A 183 -16.98 36.75 46.15
N ARG A 184 -16.18 37.23 47.12
CA ARG A 184 -15.95 36.59 48.42
C ARG A 184 -17.23 36.44 49.27
N GLU A 185 -18.30 37.12 48.86
CA GLU A 185 -19.56 37.27 49.58
C GLU A 185 -20.34 35.95 49.76
N ASN A 186 -20.02 34.89 49.00
CA ASN A 186 -20.68 33.59 49.13
C ASN A 186 -19.99 32.57 50.08
N GLN A 187 -18.85 32.90 50.72
CA GLN A 187 -18.19 31.99 51.67
C GLN A 187 -18.71 32.09 53.12
N GLN A 188 -19.64 32.99 53.41
CA GLN A 188 -20.27 33.16 54.74
C GLN A 188 -21.73 32.70 54.76
N LYS A 189 -22.05 31.58 54.10
CA LYS A 189 -23.27 30.85 54.49
C LYS A 189 -22.96 30.05 55.75
N PRO A 190 -23.67 30.29 56.88
CA PRO A 190 -23.51 29.51 58.10
C PRO A 190 -23.73 28.02 57.80
N ALA A 191 -23.00 27.17 58.53
CA ALA A 191 -23.06 25.72 58.36
C ALA A 191 -24.52 25.25 58.37
N PRO A 192 -24.95 24.43 57.40
CA PRO A 192 -26.29 23.86 57.44
C PRO A 192 -26.45 23.06 58.74
N PRO A 193 -27.63 23.11 59.37
CA PRO A 193 -27.89 22.36 60.59
C PRO A 193 -27.64 20.86 60.35
N PRO A 194 -27.24 20.12 61.41
CA PRO A 194 -26.97 18.70 61.30
C PRO A 194 -28.19 17.97 60.70
N PRO A 195 -27.97 17.02 59.77
CA PRO A 195 -29.07 16.31 59.13
C PRO A 195 -29.84 15.51 60.18
N SER A 196 -31.14 15.79 60.30
CA SER A 196 -32.06 14.96 61.07
C SER A 196 -32.03 13.53 60.53
N THR A 197 -31.52 12.62 61.36
CA THR A 197 -31.46 11.19 61.12
C THR A 197 -32.86 10.60 61.13
N THR A 198 -33.57 10.66 60.00
CA THR A 198 -34.79 9.88 59.78
C THR A 198 -34.46 8.73 58.86
N TRP A 199 -34.01 7.62 59.44
CA TRP A 199 -33.79 6.36 58.77
C TRP A 199 -35.14 5.80 58.29
N LYS A 200 -35.50 6.03 57.02
CA LYS A 200 -36.53 5.22 56.37
C LYS A 200 -35.89 3.92 55.91
N ALA A 201 -36.31 2.82 56.52
CA ALA A 201 -36.01 1.47 56.09
C ALA A 201 -36.36 1.31 54.61
N SER A 202 -35.37 0.91 53.82
CA SER A 202 -35.55 0.63 52.40
C SER A 202 -36.15 -0.77 52.24
N PRO A 203 -37.17 -0.97 51.38
CA PRO A 203 -37.76 -2.29 51.17
C PRO A 203 -36.80 -3.25 50.47
N THR A 204 -36.87 -4.52 50.89
CA THR A 204 -36.19 -5.69 50.36
C THR A 204 -36.32 -5.82 48.84
N PRO A 205 -35.23 -6.06 48.09
CA PRO A 205 -35.31 -6.33 46.66
C PRO A 205 -35.94 -7.72 46.38
N PRO A 206 -36.76 -7.86 45.32
CA PRO A 206 -37.31 -9.14 44.91
C PRO A 206 -36.22 -10.07 44.30
N PRO A 207 -36.46 -11.40 44.32
CA PRO A 207 -35.47 -12.41 43.96
C PRO A 207 -35.13 -12.40 42.46
N TYR A 208 -33.83 -12.58 42.20
CA TYR A 208 -33.20 -12.72 40.89
C TYR A 208 -33.83 -13.89 40.11
N LYS A 209 -34.40 -13.61 38.93
CA LYS A 209 -34.70 -14.65 37.92
C LYS A 209 -33.46 -14.83 37.05
N ALA A 210 -32.86 -16.02 37.12
CA ALA A 210 -31.84 -16.46 36.19
C ALA A 210 -32.44 -16.58 34.79
N ALA A 211 -31.90 -15.83 33.83
CA ALA A 211 -32.20 -15.99 32.42
C ALA A 211 -31.14 -16.90 31.80
N SER A 212 -31.62 -17.99 31.23
CA SER A 212 -30.88 -19.08 30.62
C SER A 212 -30.04 -18.63 29.42
N GLU A 213 -28.85 -19.20 29.35
CA GLU A 213 -27.87 -19.11 28.28
C GLU A 213 -28.37 -19.88 27.04
N GLU A 214 -28.64 -19.17 25.95
CA GLU A 214 -29.00 -19.77 24.65
C GLU A 214 -27.76 -19.78 23.75
N GLN A 215 -27.32 -20.99 23.40
CA GLN A 215 -26.10 -21.30 22.68
C GLN A 215 -26.37 -21.32 21.16
N PRO A 216 -25.65 -20.54 20.32
CA PRO A 216 -25.85 -20.56 18.87
C PRO A 216 -25.18 -21.78 18.21
N THR A 217 -25.94 -22.50 17.38
CA THR A 217 -25.45 -23.55 16.46
C THR A 217 -24.79 -22.97 15.19
N PRO A 218 -23.78 -23.64 14.62
CA PRO A 218 -23.10 -23.22 13.40
C PRO A 218 -23.88 -23.55 12.11
N PRO A 219 -23.69 -22.79 11.02
CA PRO A 219 -24.34 -23.00 9.73
C PRO A 219 -23.66 -24.09 8.88
N THR A 220 -24.49 -24.82 8.11
CA THR A 220 -24.13 -25.83 7.11
C THR A 220 -23.75 -25.20 5.78
#